data_AF-A0A937GSB2-F1
#
_entry.id   AF-A0A937GSB2-F1
#
_cell.length_a   1.000
_cell.length_b   1.000
_cell.length_c   1.000
_cell.angle_alpha   90.00
_cell.angle_beta   90.00
_cell.angle_gamma   90.00
#
_symmetry.space_group_name_H-M   'P 1'
#
loop_
_entity.id
_entity.type
_entity.pdbx_description
1 polymer ?
#
loop_
_entity_poly.entity_id
_entity_poly.type
_entity_poly.pdbx_seq_one_letter_code
_entity_poly.pdbx_strand_id
1 'polypeptide(L)' 'MLHYQRFELDANKPWVTFVHGAGGSSSIWFKQIRDFRKEFNVLLLDLRGHGNSKMNVKEAFNE' A
#
# COMPACT_ATOMS: atom_id res chain seq x y z
N MET A 1 -0.87 5.20 -12.17
CA MET A 1 0.08 5.39 -11.04
C MET A 1 -0.24 4.34 -9.97
N LEU A 2 0.73 3.84 -9.21
CA LEU A 2 0.44 2.90 -8.11
C LEU A 2 -0.12 3.66 -6.91
N HIS A 3 -1.22 3.16 -6.35
CA HIS A 3 -1.73 3.58 -5.07
C HIS A 3 -0.85 3.05 -3.94
N TYR A 4 -0.63 3.91 -2.94
CA TYR A 4 0.09 3.56 -1.74
C TYR A 4 -0.46 4.34 -0.55
N GLN A 5 -0.20 3.86 0.66
CA GLN A 5 -0.44 4.57 1.90
C GLN A 5 0.83 4.61 2.74
N ARG A 6 1.12 5.74 3.37
CA ARG A 6 2.30 5.92 4.24
C ARG A 6 1.87 6.29 5.64
N PHE A 7 2.61 5.78 6.61
CA PHE A 7 2.53 6.16 8.02
C PHE A 7 3.92 6.52 8.48
N GLU A 8 4.15 7.80 8.72
CA GLU A 8 5.43 8.31 9.18
C GLU A 8 5.38 8.46 10.70
N LEU A 9 6.39 7.91 11.37
CA LEU A 9 6.62 8.02 12.81
C LEU A 9 7.64 9.13 13.09
N ASP A 10 8.79 9.11 12.42
CA ASP A 10 9.84 10.12 12.50
C ASP A 10 10.78 10.00 11.29
N ALA A 11 11.38 11.11 10.86
CA ALA A 11 12.25 11.16 9.68
C ALA A 11 13.49 10.24 9.76
N ASN A 12 13.97 9.92 10.97
CA ASN A 12 15.15 9.09 11.19
C ASN A 12 14.81 7.60 11.42
N LYS A 13 13.52 7.24 11.45
CA LYS A 13 13.12 5.84 11.65
C LYS A 13 13.26 5.04 10.35
N PRO A 14 13.70 3.77 10.45
CA PRO A 14 13.77 2.90 9.29
C PRO A 14 12.38 2.63 8.70
N TRP A 15 12.34 2.34 7.41
CA TRP A 15 11.12 2.02 6.68
C TRP A 15 10.87 0.52 6.64
N VAL A 16 9.61 0.13 6.81
CA VAL A 16 9.09 -1.19 6.48
C VAL A 16 8.05 -1.04 5.38
N THR A 17 8.26 -1.75 4.27
CA THR A 17 7.33 -1.76 3.14
C THR A 17 6.56 -3.08 3.10
N PHE A 18 5.24 -3.00 3.14
CA PHE A 18 4.35 -4.14 3.02
C PHE A 18 3.87 -4.32 1.57
N VAL A 19 4.20 -5.48 1.00
CA VAL A 19 3.78 -5.91 -0.35
C VAL A 19 2.80 -7.06 -0.19
N HIS A 20 1.62 -6.97 -0.80
CA HIS A 20 0.61 -8.02 -0.71
C HIS A 20 0.93 -9.22 -1.62
N GLY A 21 0.34 -10.38 -1.32
CA GLY A 21 0.38 -11.57 -2.17
C GLY A 21 -0.61 -11.52 -3.34
N ALA A 22 -0.68 -12.59 -4.13
CA ALA A 22 -1.55 -12.68 -5.31
C ALA A 22 -3.05 -12.47 -4.95
N GLY A 23 -3.77 -11.72 -5.78
CA GLY A 23 -5.22 -11.53 -5.67
C GLY A 23 -5.69 -10.61 -4.51
N GLY A 24 -4.77 -10.07 -3.71
CA GLY A 24 -5.07 -9.22 -2.58
C GLY A 24 -4.93 -7.72 -2.83
N SER A 25 -4.84 -6.96 -1.75
CA SER A 25 -4.40 -5.57 -1.73
C SER A 25 -3.62 -5.31 -0.44
N SER A 26 -3.10 -4.10 -0.27
CA SER A 26 -2.44 -3.66 0.96
C SER A 26 -3.28 -3.86 2.24
N SER A 27 -4.61 -3.94 2.14
CA SER A 27 -5.51 -4.09 3.30
C SER A 27 -5.30 -5.40 4.06
N ILE A 28 -4.68 -6.42 3.45
CA ILE A 28 -4.39 -7.70 4.10
C ILE A 28 -3.51 -7.54 5.36
N TRP A 29 -2.73 -6.46 5.43
CA TRP A 29 -1.79 -6.19 6.52
C TRP A 29 -2.42 -5.48 7.73
N PHE A 30 -3.75 -5.28 7.77
CA PHE A 30 -4.40 -4.44 8.77
C PHE A 30 -4.04 -4.78 10.23
N LYS A 31 -3.79 -6.05 10.53
CA LYS A 31 -3.38 -6.48 11.88
C LYS A 31 -1.92 -6.15 12.18
N GLN A 32 -1.02 -6.36 11.23
CA GLN A 32 0.42 -6.13 11.38
C GLN A 32 0.75 -4.63 11.45
N ILE A 33 0.03 -3.79 10.69
CA ILE A 33 0.24 -2.34 10.66
C ILE A 33 0.21 -1.73 12.07
N ARG A 34 -0.69 -2.21 12.94
CA ARG A 34 -0.88 -1.64 14.29
C ARG A 34 0.41 -1.71 15.13
N ASP A 35 1.18 -2.78 14.99
CA ASP A 35 2.39 -2.98 15.78
C ASP A 35 3.60 -2.35 15.10
N PHE A 36 3.73 -2.48 13.78
CA PHE A 36 4.86 -1.91 13.04
C PHE A 36 4.90 -0.38 13.05
N ARG A 37 3.74 0.29 13.05
CA ARG A 37 3.66 1.76 13.14
C ARG A 37 4.18 2.35 14.45
N LYS A 38 4.41 1.53 15.48
CA LYS A 38 4.99 1.98 16.76
C LYS A 38 6.50 2.16 16.70
N GLU A 39 7.15 1.50 15.74
CA GLU A 39 8.62 1.41 15.68
C GLU A 39 9.22 1.88 14.35
N PHE A 40 8.44 1.83 13.26
CA PHE A 40 8.90 2.08 11.89
C PHE A 40 8.07 3.15 11.18
N ASN A 41 8.67 3.78 10.17
CA ASN A 41 7.90 4.35 9.07
C ASN A 41 7.34 3.20 8.24
N VAL A 42 6.06 3.24 7.88
CA VAL A 42 5.38 2.13 7.20
C VAL A 42 4.87 2.59 5.84
N LEU A 43 5.25 1.86 4.79
CA LEU A 43 4.72 2.02 3.43
C LEU A 43 3.87 0.79 3.08
N LEU A 44 2.66 1.03 2.58
CA LEU A 44 1.76 0.02 2.05
C LEU A 44 1.54 0.25 0.57
N LEU A 45 1.76 -0.77 -0.24
CA LEU A 45 1.66 -0.69 -1.69
C LEU A 45 0.50 -1.57 -2.19
N ASP A 46 -0.32 -1.01 -3.08
CA ASP A 46 -1.18 -1.80 -3.96
C ASP A 46 -0.45 -2.01 -5.28
N LEU A 47 -0.15 -3.26 -5.65
CA LEU A 47 0.47 -3.58 -6.94
C LEU A 47 -0.50 -3.31 -8.10
N ARG A 48 0.01 -3.21 -9.33
CA ARG A 48 -0.79 -2.90 -10.53
C ARG A 48 -1.99 -3.85 -10.63
N GLY A 49 -3.17 -3.29 -10.95
CA GLY A 49 -4.40 -4.07 -11.10
C GLY A 49 -5.03 -4.55 -9.79
N HIS A 50 -4.46 -4.21 -8.64
CA HIS A 50 -4.93 -4.63 -7.32
C HIS A 50 -5.30 -3.43 -6.46
N GLY A 51 -6.13 -3.65 -5.43
CA GLY A 51 -6.58 -2.58 -4.52
C GLY A 51 -7.07 -1.34 -5.26
N ASN A 52 -6.51 -0.20 -4.90
CA ASN A 52 -6.78 1.10 -5.53
C ASN A 52 -5.83 1.41 -6.70
N SER A 53 -4.92 0.51 -7.05
CA SER A 53 -4.07 0.55 -8.25
C SER A 53 -4.75 -0.11 -9.47
N LYS A 54 -6.07 -0.32 -9.43
CA LYS A 54 -6.85 -0.80 -10.57
C LYS A 54 -6.99 0.29 -11.62
N MET A 55 -6.95 -0.07 -12.89
CA MET A 55 -7.28 0.86 -13.96
C MET A 55 -8.76 1.23 -13.84
N ASN A 56 -9.03 2.52 -13.92
CA ASN A 56 -10.40 2.99 -14.02
C ASN A 56 -10.94 2.53 -15.37
N VAL A 57 -11.92 1.63 -15.36
CA VAL A 57 -12.47 1.01 -16.58
C VAL A 57 -12.98 2.10 -17.55
N LYS A 58 -13.43 3.25 -17.02
CA LYS A 58 -13.84 4.40 -17.83
C LYS A 58 -12.70 5.08 -18.58
N GLU A 59 -11.48 5.08 -18.04
CA GLU A 59 -10.30 5.62 -18.73
C GLU A 59 -9.80 4.67 -19.82
N ALA A 60 -9.98 3.35 -19.63
CA ALA A 60 -9.56 2.33 -20.59
C ALA A 60 -10.40 2.29 -21.88
N PHE A 61 -11.57 2.93 -21.90
CA PHE A 61 -12.49 2.98 -23.05
C PHE A 61 -12.67 4.40 -23.61
N ASN A 62 -11.85 5.36 -23.18
CA ASN A 62 -11.88 6.76 -23.63
C ASN A 62 -10.71 7.11 -24.59
N GLU A 63 -10.13 6.12 -25.26
CA GLU A 63 -9.23 6.32 -26.41
C GLU A 63 -9.99 6.31 -27.73
#